data_AF-A0A8H5PVA2-F1
#
_entry.id   AF-A0A8H5PVA2-F1
#
_cell.length_a   1.000
_cell.length_b   1.000
_cell.length_c   1.000
_cell.angle_alpha   90.00
_cell.angle_beta   90.00
_cell.angle_gamma   90.00
#
_symmetry.space_group_name_H-M   'P 1'
#
loop_
_entity.id
_entity.type
_entity.pdbx_description
1 polymer ?
#
loop_
_entity_poly.entity_id
_entity_poly.type
_entity_poly.pdbx_seq_one_letter_code
_entity_poly.pdbx_strand_id
1 'polypeptide(L)'
;MASVDSKTEKPNSSSHLRNSNARDKLNVKICEVAHLKPRFSAIAAIGIQYSIRATPLAVGAYLTFILGLGGRPYFFFGFIVAAVGQILLCVSLAKIAAVYPHASGQAFWIAALAPSRFSRALSYCNGAATTLGWIFANARHMFSLPKSGLLRCRFDSLHTKPNHTMPFYSA
;
A
#
# COMPACT_ATOMS: atom_id res chain seq x y z
N MET A 1 -2.39 47.94 -19.69
CA MET A 1 -2.93 46.63 -19.24
C MET A 1 -2.65 45.65 -20.37
N ALA A 2 -1.73 44.70 -20.14
CA ALA A 2 -1.03 43.97 -21.20
C ALA A 2 -1.92 42.97 -21.97
N SER A 3 -1.77 42.98 -23.30
CA SER A 3 -2.26 41.97 -24.23
C SER A 3 -1.74 40.58 -23.86
N VAL A 4 -2.64 39.60 -23.74
CA VAL A 4 -2.30 38.17 -23.81
C VAL A 4 -3.07 37.58 -25.00
N ASP A 5 -2.31 37.47 -26.09
CA ASP A 5 -2.68 36.97 -27.40
C ASP A 5 -3.09 35.49 -27.32
N SER A 6 -4.39 35.20 -27.49
CA SER A 6 -4.93 33.83 -27.59
C SER A 6 -4.69 33.32 -29.02
N LYS A 7 -3.44 32.96 -29.34
CA LYS A 7 -3.14 32.17 -30.53
C LYS A 7 -3.53 30.73 -30.27
N THR A 8 -4.59 30.29 -30.92
CA THR A 8 -4.86 28.89 -31.25
C THR A 8 -3.72 28.35 -32.12
N GLU A 9 -2.62 27.92 -31.49
CA GLU A 9 -1.50 27.26 -32.16
C GLU A 9 -1.93 25.84 -32.54
N LYS A 10 -2.16 25.61 -33.84
CA LYS A 10 -2.24 24.25 -34.40
C LYS A 10 -0.97 23.50 -33.97
N PRO A 11 -1.07 22.28 -33.42
CA PRO A 11 0.10 21.55 -32.93
C PRO A 11 1.08 21.35 -34.08
N ASN A 12 2.17 22.13 -34.04
CA ASN A 12 3.24 22.13 -35.01
C ASN A 12 3.83 20.71 -35.12
N SER A 13 3.84 20.12 -36.31
CA SER A 13 4.35 18.75 -36.55
C SER A 13 5.76 18.56 -35.99
N SER A 14 6.57 19.62 -35.93
CA SER A 14 7.92 19.59 -35.36
C SER A 14 7.95 19.54 -33.82
N SER A 15 6.95 20.07 -33.11
CA SER A 15 6.83 19.91 -31.66
C SER A 15 6.34 18.50 -31.28
N HIS A 16 5.46 17.91 -32.11
CA HIS A 16 5.02 16.52 -31.95
C HIS A 16 6.16 15.52 -32.19
N LEU A 17 6.98 15.76 -33.23
CA LEU A 17 8.20 14.98 -33.50
C LEU A 17 9.24 15.15 -32.38
N ARG A 18 9.45 16.36 -31.86
CA ARG A 18 10.38 16.61 -30.75
C ARG A 18 9.91 15.97 -29.43
N ASN A 19 8.60 15.95 -29.18
CA ASN A 19 8.00 15.28 -28.03
C ASN A 19 8.05 13.75 -28.17
N SER A 20 7.83 13.21 -29.38
CA SER A 20 8.05 11.77 -29.66
C SER A 20 9.49 11.39 -29.39
N ASN A 21 10.45 12.09 -30.01
CA ASN A 21 11.88 11.83 -29.80
C ASN A 21 12.30 11.94 -28.33
N ALA A 22 11.75 12.88 -27.57
CA ALA A 22 12.04 13.00 -26.13
C ALA A 22 11.45 11.84 -25.32
N ARG A 23 10.23 11.39 -25.64
CA ARG A 23 9.59 10.23 -25.02
C ARG A 23 10.30 8.93 -25.39
N ASP A 24 10.72 8.79 -26.64
CA ASP A 24 11.45 7.61 -27.12
C ASP A 24 12.81 7.51 -26.42
N LYS A 25 13.52 8.63 -26.26
CA LYS A 25 14.75 8.69 -25.46
C LYS A 25 14.52 8.39 -23.98
N LEU A 26 13.39 8.83 -23.41
CA LEU A 26 13.02 8.51 -22.03
C LEU A 26 12.70 7.03 -21.86
N ASN A 27 11.94 6.44 -22.78
CA ASN A 27 11.58 5.03 -22.78
C ASN A 27 12.82 4.14 -22.95
N VAL A 28 13.75 4.51 -23.82
CA VAL A 28 15.04 3.82 -23.98
C VAL A 28 15.84 3.85 -22.68
N LYS A 29 15.93 5.01 -22.01
CA LYS A 29 16.58 5.12 -20.69
C LYS A 29 15.90 4.28 -19.61
N ILE A 30 14.57 4.27 -19.57
CA ILE A 30 13.80 3.43 -18.63
C ILE A 30 14.06 1.94 -18.92
N CYS A 31 14.09 1.52 -20.19
CA CYS A 31 14.45 0.16 -20.59
C CYS A 31 15.88 -0.20 -20.19
N GLU A 32 16.83 0.73 -20.29
CA GLU A 32 18.22 0.52 -19.88
C GLU A 32 18.35 0.35 -18.37
N VAL A 33 17.61 1.14 -17.58
CA VAL A 33 17.49 0.96 -16.11
C VAL A 33 16.81 -0.37 -15.77
N ALA A 34 15.87 -0.84 -16.60
CA ALA A 34 15.22 -2.14 -16.43
C ALA A 34 16.19 -3.32 -16.57
N HIS A 35 17.26 -3.15 -17.34
CA HIS A 35 18.23 -4.21 -17.68
C HIS A 35 19.33 -4.38 -16.61
N LEU A 36 19.28 -3.62 -15.52
CA LEU A 36 20.16 -3.80 -14.36
C LEU A 36 19.84 -5.12 -13.66
N LYS A 37 20.87 -5.92 -13.36
CA LYS A 37 20.74 -7.25 -12.73
C LYS A 37 19.73 -7.22 -11.58
N PRO A 38 18.68 -8.06 -11.60
CA PRO A 38 17.74 -8.13 -10.49
C PRO A 38 18.51 -8.56 -9.23
N ARG A 39 18.61 -7.64 -8.26
CA ARG A 39 19.23 -7.91 -6.95
C ARG A 39 18.35 -8.79 -6.06
N PHE A 40 17.07 -8.94 -6.41
CA PHE A 40 16.09 -9.71 -5.67
C PHE A 40 15.58 -10.90 -6.48
N SER A 41 15.60 -12.09 -5.87
CA SER A 41 14.95 -13.28 -6.42
C SER A 41 13.43 -13.12 -6.36
N ALA A 42 12.72 -13.60 -7.39
CA ALA A 42 11.25 -13.56 -7.44
C ALA A 42 10.60 -14.26 -6.22
N ILE A 43 11.23 -15.32 -5.72
CA ILE A 43 10.78 -16.04 -4.52
C ILE A 43 10.90 -15.15 -3.27
N ALA A 44 11.99 -14.39 -3.15
CA ALA A 44 12.18 -13.45 -2.04
C ALA A 44 11.16 -12.30 -2.10
N ALA A 45 10.82 -11.80 -3.29
CA ALA A 45 9.78 -10.78 -3.47
C ALA A 45 8.39 -11.31 -3.04
N ILE A 46 8.05 -12.55 -3.41
CA ILE A 46 6.80 -13.20 -2.97
C ILE A 46 6.80 -13.39 -1.44
N GLY A 47 7.93 -13.79 -0.85
CA GLY A 47 8.10 -13.93 0.60
C GLY A 47 7.87 -12.63 1.36
N ILE A 48 8.48 -11.52 0.89
CA ILE A 48 8.26 -10.19 1.48
C ILE A 48 6.79 -9.78 1.36
N GLN A 49 6.18 -10.01 0.19
CA GLN A 49 4.77 -9.67 -0.03
C GLN A 49 3.83 -10.51 0.84
N TYR A 50 4.14 -11.78 1.08
CA TYR A 50 3.39 -12.66 1.98
C TYR A 50 3.52 -12.19 3.44
N SER A 51 4.73 -11.84 3.87
CA SER A 51 4.99 -11.31 5.21
C SER A 51 4.26 -9.98 5.46
N ILE A 52 4.29 -9.04 4.50
CA ILE A 52 3.59 -7.75 4.61
C ILE A 52 2.07 -7.94 4.75
N ARG A 53 1.49 -8.90 4.03
CA ARG A 53 0.04 -9.10 4.07
C ARG A 53 -0.45 -9.78 5.35
N ALA A 54 0.44 -10.40 6.14
CA ALA A 54 0.09 -11.12 7.37
C ALA A 54 -1.16 -12.01 7.22
N THR A 55 -1.38 -12.58 6.02
CA THR A 55 -2.56 -13.38 5.68
C THR A 55 -2.81 -14.55 6.63
N PRO A 56 -1.80 -15.27 7.16
CA PRO A 56 -2.09 -16.38 8.06
C PRO A 56 -2.76 -15.93 9.38
N LEU A 57 -2.42 -14.74 9.89
CA LEU A 57 -3.09 -14.18 11.08
C LEU A 57 -4.53 -13.77 10.78
N ALA A 58 -4.77 -13.16 9.63
CA ALA A 58 -6.10 -12.77 9.20
C ALA A 58 -7.02 -13.98 9.01
N VAL A 59 -6.51 -15.05 8.38
CA VAL A 59 -7.25 -16.31 8.19
C VAL A 59 -7.56 -16.98 9.53
N GLY A 60 -6.61 -17.02 10.46
CA GLY A 60 -6.82 -17.57 11.80
C GLY A 60 -7.89 -16.81 12.59
N ALA A 61 -7.85 -15.47 12.58
CA ALA A 61 -8.86 -14.65 13.24
C ALA A 61 -10.25 -14.83 12.63
N TYR A 62 -10.32 -14.93 11.30
CA TYR A 62 -11.58 -15.11 10.58
C TYR A 62 -12.18 -16.51 10.81
N LEU A 63 -11.34 -17.54 10.92
CA LEU A 63 -11.79 -18.90 11.26
C LEU A 63 -12.42 -18.95 12.66
N THR A 64 -11.78 -18.34 13.66
CA THR A 64 -12.34 -18.23 15.02
C THR A 64 -13.69 -17.50 15.02
N PHE A 65 -13.82 -16.45 14.21
CA PHE A 65 -15.06 -15.70 14.07
C PHE A 65 -16.19 -16.54 13.44
N ILE A 66 -15.91 -17.26 12.36
CA ILE A 66 -16.92 -18.08 11.66
C ILE A 66 -17.33 -19.30 12.46
N LEU A 67 -16.42 -19.90 13.24
CA LEU A 67 -16.75 -20.98 14.16
C LEU A 67 -17.80 -20.55 15.18
N GLY A 68 -17.78 -19.28 15.60
CA GLY A 68 -18.84 -18.70 16.46
C GLY A 68 -20.16 -18.41 15.74
N LEU A 69 -20.17 -18.34 14.41
CA LEU A 69 -21.33 -17.96 13.59
C LEU A 69 -21.90 -19.11 12.72
N GLY A 70 -21.37 -20.33 12.85
CA GLY A 70 -21.96 -21.57 12.28
C GLY A 70 -21.85 -21.77 10.76
N GLY A 71 -21.33 -20.79 10.00
CA GLY A 71 -21.34 -20.80 8.53
C GLY A 71 -20.00 -21.12 7.87
N ARG A 72 -19.57 -22.39 7.88
CA ARG A 72 -18.32 -22.88 7.23
C ARG A 72 -18.17 -22.67 5.70
N PRO A 73 -19.23 -22.75 4.86
CA PRO A 73 -19.04 -22.75 3.40
C PRO A 73 -18.71 -21.37 2.80
N TYR A 74 -19.23 -20.28 3.38
CA TYR A 74 -19.01 -18.92 2.86
C TYR A 74 -17.52 -18.54 2.83
N PHE A 75 -16.78 -18.98 3.85
CA PHE A 75 -15.34 -18.77 3.94
C PHE A 75 -14.57 -19.37 2.77
N PHE A 76 -14.93 -20.60 2.40
CA PHE A 76 -14.21 -21.34 1.37
C PHE A 76 -14.41 -20.69 0.00
N PHE A 77 -15.66 -20.36 -0.36
CA PHE A 77 -15.95 -19.68 -1.62
C PHE A 77 -15.35 -18.26 -1.66
N GLY A 78 -15.42 -17.51 -0.55
CA GLY A 78 -14.81 -16.18 -0.45
C GLY A 78 -13.30 -16.22 -0.60
N PHE A 79 -12.63 -17.22 -0.03
CA PHE A 79 -11.18 -17.39 -0.16
C PHE A 79 -10.75 -17.70 -1.60
N ILE A 80 -11.48 -18.59 -2.29
CA ILE A 80 -11.21 -18.92 -3.70
C ILE A 80 -11.37 -17.70 -4.60
N VAL A 81 -12.48 -16.97 -4.46
CA VAL A 81 -12.73 -15.75 -5.26
C VAL A 81 -11.66 -14.69 -4.99
N ALA A 82 -11.28 -14.48 -3.72
CA ALA A 82 -10.21 -13.56 -3.36
C ALA A 82 -8.86 -13.99 -3.95
N ALA A 83 -8.51 -15.28 -3.90
CA ALA A 83 -7.27 -15.79 -4.47
C ALA A 83 -7.19 -15.56 -5.99
N VAL A 84 -8.26 -15.86 -6.72
CA VAL A 84 -8.34 -15.61 -8.17
C VAL A 84 -8.24 -14.12 -8.47
N GLY A 85 -8.95 -13.28 -7.72
CA GLY A 85 -8.86 -11.82 -7.83
C GLY A 85 -7.43 -11.31 -7.67
N GLN A 86 -6.69 -11.82 -6.68
CA GLN A 86 -5.31 -11.39 -6.45
C GLN A 86 -4.34 -11.85 -7.55
N ILE A 87 -4.58 -13.01 -8.17
CA ILE A 87 -3.77 -13.46 -9.31
C ILE A 87 -4.03 -12.56 -10.51
N LEU A 88 -5.29 -12.23 -10.80
CA LEU A 88 -5.65 -11.31 -11.89
C LEU A 88 -5.04 -9.92 -11.69
N LEU A 89 -5.10 -9.39 -10.46
CA LEU A 89 -4.44 -8.13 -10.11
C LEU A 89 -2.92 -8.21 -10.29
N CYS A 90 -2.29 -9.30 -9.84
CA CYS A 90 -0.85 -9.51 -9.99
C CYS A 90 -0.44 -9.54 -11.48
N VAL A 91 -1.18 -10.26 -12.33
CA VAL A 91 -0.92 -10.33 -13.77
C VAL A 91 -1.09 -8.96 -14.43
N SER A 92 -2.13 -8.20 -14.06
CA SER A 92 -2.34 -6.83 -14.55
C SER A 92 -1.18 -5.92 -14.15
N LEU A 93 -0.76 -5.99 -12.89
CA LEU A 93 0.37 -5.22 -12.36
C LEU A 93 1.67 -5.62 -13.06
N ALA A 94 1.91 -6.92 -13.27
CA ALA A 94 3.11 -7.41 -13.95
C ALA A 94 3.25 -6.85 -15.38
N LYS A 95 2.13 -6.74 -16.12
CA LYS A 95 2.12 -6.14 -17.46
C LYS A 95 2.52 -4.67 -17.43
N ILE A 96 2.02 -3.91 -16.46
CA ILE A 96 2.36 -2.49 -16.33
C ILE A 96 3.81 -2.34 -15.81
N ALA A 97 4.29 -3.25 -14.96
CA ALA A 97 5.67 -3.29 -14.46
C ALA A 97 6.68 -3.48 -15.56
N ALA A 98 6.35 -4.34 -16.53
CA ALA A 98 7.21 -4.64 -17.65
C ALA A 98 7.39 -3.43 -18.59
N VAL A 99 6.34 -2.60 -18.72
CA VAL A 99 6.39 -1.38 -19.55
C VAL A 99 7.02 -0.20 -18.79
N TYR A 100 6.77 -0.10 -17.48
CA TYR A 100 7.22 1.01 -16.64
C TYR A 100 8.02 0.52 -15.43
N PRO A 101 9.27 0.06 -15.63
CA PRO A 101 10.17 -0.34 -14.56
C PRO A 101 10.64 0.89 -13.78
N HIS A 102 9.84 1.31 -12.80
CA HIS A 102 10.12 2.48 -11.97
C HIS A 102 10.01 2.17 -10.47
N ALA A 103 11.01 2.62 -9.70
CA ALA A 103 11.17 2.28 -8.29
C ALA A 103 10.08 2.83 -7.36
N SER A 104 9.32 3.85 -7.78
CA SER A 104 8.26 4.47 -6.95
C SER A 104 6.89 3.77 -7.02
N GLY A 105 6.80 2.63 -7.70
CA GLY A 105 5.64 1.72 -7.63
C GLY A 105 4.29 2.37 -7.96
N GLN A 106 3.24 1.95 -7.25
CA GLN A 106 1.84 2.31 -7.51
C GLN A 106 1.58 3.80 -7.78
N ALA A 107 2.27 4.73 -7.10
CA ALA A 107 2.04 6.16 -7.29
C ALA A 107 2.49 6.67 -8.67
N PHE A 108 3.64 6.17 -9.17
CA PHE A 108 4.13 6.54 -10.50
C PHE A 108 3.29 5.92 -11.61
N TRP A 109 2.77 4.72 -11.37
CA TRP A 109 1.97 4.01 -12.35
C TRP A 109 0.61 4.67 -12.53
N ILE A 110 0.01 5.14 -11.43
CA ILE A 110 -1.21 5.95 -11.48
C ILE A 110 -0.93 7.26 -12.24
N ALA A 111 0.20 7.91 -11.99
CA ALA A 111 0.57 9.13 -12.70
C ALA A 111 0.81 8.91 -14.21
N ALA A 112 1.35 7.74 -14.59
CA ALA A 112 1.66 7.36 -15.97
C ALA A 112 0.44 6.85 -16.76
N LEU A 113 -0.47 6.10 -16.13
CA LEU A 113 -1.68 5.58 -16.79
C LEU A 113 -2.84 6.58 -16.82
N ALA A 114 -2.90 7.52 -15.87
CA ALA A 114 -4.05 8.39 -15.78
C ALA A 114 -3.99 9.55 -16.79
N PRO A 115 -5.09 9.84 -17.52
CA PRO A 115 -5.18 11.03 -18.36
C PRO A 115 -4.98 12.30 -17.50
N SER A 116 -4.33 13.34 -18.05
CA SER A 116 -3.83 14.52 -17.30
C SER A 116 -4.87 15.21 -16.41
N ARG A 117 -6.15 15.07 -16.75
CA ARG A 117 -7.33 15.60 -16.04
C ARG A 117 -7.71 14.82 -14.77
N PHE A 118 -7.43 13.52 -14.67
CA PHE A 118 -7.81 12.68 -13.53
C PHE A 118 -6.63 12.12 -12.74
N SER A 119 -5.40 12.28 -13.23
CA SER A 119 -4.18 11.76 -12.62
C SER A 119 -3.97 12.19 -11.16
N ARG A 120 -4.21 13.47 -10.85
CA ARG A 120 -4.15 13.97 -9.46
C ARG A 120 -5.26 13.39 -8.60
N ALA A 121 -6.51 13.39 -9.07
CA ALA A 121 -7.65 12.89 -8.31
C ALA A 121 -7.49 11.40 -7.95
N LEU A 122 -7.12 10.56 -8.92
CA LEU A 122 -6.91 9.12 -8.70
C LEU A 122 -5.74 8.84 -7.75
N SER A 123 -4.67 9.63 -7.82
CA SER A 123 -3.52 9.50 -6.91
C SER A 123 -3.90 9.91 -5.47
N TYR A 124 -4.68 10.98 -5.30
CA TYR A 124 -5.20 11.41 -4.00
C TYR A 124 -6.17 10.39 -3.42
N CYS A 125 -7.09 9.83 -4.21
CA CYS A 125 -8.01 8.79 -3.75
C CYS A 125 -7.26 7.53 -3.32
N ASN A 126 -6.28 7.06 -4.10
CA ASN A 126 -5.49 5.89 -3.76
C ASN A 126 -4.68 6.09 -2.46
N GLY A 127 -4.04 7.26 -2.33
CA GLY A 127 -3.31 7.64 -1.12
C GLY A 127 -4.22 7.73 0.10
N ALA A 128 -5.35 8.44 -0.03
CA ALA A 128 -6.32 8.60 1.04
C ALA A 128 -6.92 7.26 1.50
N ALA A 129 -7.29 6.38 0.57
CA ALA A 129 -7.80 5.05 0.90
C ALA A 129 -6.76 4.20 1.65
N THR A 130 -5.49 4.27 1.24
CA THR A 130 -4.39 3.57 1.91
C THR A 130 -4.19 4.10 3.33
N THR A 131 -4.13 5.43 3.51
CA THR A 131 -3.99 6.06 4.83
C THR A 131 -5.16 5.73 5.74
N LEU A 132 -6.39 5.81 5.24
CA LEU A 132 -7.59 5.41 6.00
C LEU A 132 -7.52 3.95 6.41
N GLY A 133 -7.14 3.04 5.50
CA GLY A 133 -6.98 1.62 5.80
C GLY A 133 -6.01 1.36 6.97
N TRP A 134 -4.86 2.05 6.98
CA TRP A 134 -3.90 1.96 8.09
C TRP A 134 -4.44 2.54 9.39
N ILE A 135 -5.16 3.66 9.34
CA ILE A 135 -5.79 4.26 10.52
C ILE A 135 -6.83 3.30 11.12
N PHE A 136 -7.72 2.73 10.29
CA PHE A 136 -8.72 1.76 10.76
C PHE A 136 -8.09 0.49 11.34
N ALA A 137 -7.01 0.00 10.74
CA ALA A 137 -6.28 -1.14 11.27
C ALA A 137 -5.72 -0.84 12.67
N ASN A 138 -5.01 0.28 12.84
CA ASN A 138 -4.45 0.69 14.12
C ASN A 138 -5.54 0.98 15.18
N ALA A 139 -6.63 1.63 14.78
CA ALA A 139 -7.77 1.89 15.67
C ALA A 139 -8.40 0.59 16.19
N ARG A 140 -8.52 -0.44 15.35
CA ARG A 140 -8.99 -1.77 15.76
C ARG A 140 -8.08 -2.40 16.81
N HIS A 141 -6.76 -2.30 16.64
CA HIS A 141 -5.79 -2.81 17.61
C HIS A 141 -5.89 -2.08 18.96
N MET A 142 -6.05 -0.76 18.92
CA MET A 142 -6.22 0.08 20.11
C MET A 142 -7.55 -0.20 20.83
N PHE A 143 -8.64 -0.42 20.09
CA PHE A 143 -9.95 -0.74 20.67
C PHE A 143 -9.99 -2.14 21.28
N SER A 144 -9.23 -3.09 20.72
CA SER A 144 -9.16 -4.46 21.20
C SER A 144 -8.32 -4.62 22.47
N LEU A 145 -7.56 -3.60 22.90
CA LEU A 145 -6.97 -3.59 24.24
C LEU A 145 -8.09 -3.42 25.26
N PRO A 146 -8.47 -4.48 25.98
CA PRO A 146 -9.49 -4.34 26.97
C PRO A 146 -8.91 -3.50 28.10
N LYS A 147 -9.82 -2.90 28.86
CA LYS A 147 -9.65 -2.41 30.23
C LYS A 147 -8.93 -3.43 31.16
N SER A 148 -8.61 -4.64 30.70
CA SER A 148 -7.79 -5.66 31.35
C SER A 148 -6.31 -5.28 31.51
N GLY A 149 -5.72 -4.48 30.62
CA GLY A 149 -4.36 -3.94 30.83
C GLY A 149 -4.34 -2.92 31.97
N LEU A 150 -5.34 -2.03 32.00
CA LEU A 150 -5.53 -1.06 33.07
C LEU A 150 -5.97 -1.71 34.39
N LEU A 151 -6.78 -2.77 34.35
CA LEU A 151 -7.12 -3.58 35.53
C LEU A 151 -5.93 -4.43 36.00
N ARG A 152 -5.06 -4.92 35.11
CA ARG A 152 -3.83 -5.63 35.49
C ARG A 152 -2.82 -4.66 36.12
N CYS A 153 -2.66 -3.46 35.58
CA CYS A 153 -1.88 -2.39 36.22
C CYS A 153 -2.53 -1.87 37.52
N ARG A 154 -3.87 -1.85 37.62
CA ARG A 154 -4.60 -1.46 38.85
C ARG A 154 -4.52 -2.54 39.94
N PHE A 155 -4.52 -3.81 39.56
CA PHE A 155 -4.40 -4.95 40.47
C PHE A 155 -2.96 -5.14 40.97
N ASP A 156 -1.96 -4.87 40.12
CA ASP A 156 -0.54 -4.83 40.51
C ASP A 156 -0.23 -3.67 41.48
N SER A 157 -0.89 -2.52 41.29
CA SER A 157 -0.87 -1.39 42.23
C SER A 157 -1.62 -1.63 43.56
N LEU A 158 -2.48 -2.65 43.68
CA LEU A 158 -3.18 -2.96 44.93
C LEU A 158 -2.39 -3.92 45.84
N HIS A 159 -1.40 -4.63 45.30
CA HIS A 159 -0.52 -5.53 46.07
C HIS A 159 0.86 -4.92 46.40
N THR A 160 1.18 -3.72 45.91
CA THR A 160 2.47 -3.06 46.17
C THR A 160 2.29 -1.73 46.92
N LYS A 161 2.26 -1.86 48.27
CA LYS A 161 2.70 -0.94 49.35
C LYS A 161 1.58 -0.70 50.37
N PRO A 162 1.84 -1.00 51.66
CA PRO A 162 2.84 -0.26 52.44
C PRO A 162 3.91 -1.24 52.96
N ASN A 163 5.20 -1.07 52.67
CA ASN A 163 6.08 -0.27 53.51
C ASN A 163 7.48 -0.19 52.86
N HIS A 164 8.12 0.96 53.02
CA HIS A 164 9.55 1.28 52.84
C HIS A 164 10.18 1.46 51.45
N THR A 165 10.86 2.61 51.37
CA THR A 165 12.06 3.00 50.60
C THR A 165 11.94 3.27 49.10
N MET A 166 11.93 4.56 48.78
CA MET A 166 12.47 5.15 47.56
C MET A 166 14.00 5.28 47.74
N PRO A 167 14.83 5.03 46.71
CA PRO A 167 16.08 5.75 46.61
C PRO A 167 16.10 6.69 45.41
N PHE A 168 16.56 7.88 45.74
CA PHE A 168 16.76 9.08 44.95
C PHE A 168 17.70 8.90 43.76
N TYR A 169 17.42 9.73 42.76
CA TYR A 169 18.30 10.17 41.69
C TYR A 169 19.45 11.02 42.25
N SER A 170 20.71 10.66 41.99
CA SER A 170 21.83 11.61 41.94
C SER A 170 23.14 10.96 41.43
N ALA A 171 23.73 11.65 40.43
CA ALA A 171 25.09 11.56 39.88
C ALA A 171 25.43 10.38 38.96
#